data_AF-A0A6G6INY6-F1
#
_entry.id   AF-A0A6G6INY6-F1
#
_cell.length_a   1.000
_cell.length_b   1.000
_cell.length_c   1.000
_cell.angle_alpha   90.00
_cell.angle_beta   90.00
_cell.angle_gamma   90.00
#
_symmetry.space_group_name_H-M   'P 1'
#
loop_
_entity.id
_entity.type
_entity.pdbx_description
1 polymer ?
#
loop_
_entity_poly.entity_id
_entity_poly.type
_entity_poly.pdbx_seq_one_letter_code
_entity_poly.pdbx_strand_id
1 'polypeptide(L)'
;MNMQENQNYNSLEDLEKSNEITDAIKSQILNAVEKELRKNPNTKSISLDIKSLINVNDDKTKVSVKGAFVLAFVDNLAELDLNNSEFRVLMYILKIMEYGNLVNLSQKIVCDALSLDKSKVSRAFRSLEKKDILVKKEGHLFVNSNICCKGLAHKMTQEKRDNLISCRKENDTIKNMYQ
;
A
#
# COMPACT_ATOMS: atom_id res chain seq x y z
N MET A 1 23.04 -5.47 32.05
CA MET A 1 22.44 -4.36 32.82
C MET A 1 22.24 -3.20 31.86
N ASN A 2 21.06 -2.82 31.36
CA ASN A 2 19.69 -3.27 31.57
C ASN A 2 18.95 -3.25 30.21
N MET A 3 18.11 -4.26 30.00
CA MET A 3 16.97 -4.17 29.08
C MET A 3 16.05 -3.06 29.59
N GLN A 4 15.70 -2.10 28.73
CA GLN A 4 14.52 -1.26 28.98
C GLN A 4 13.34 -1.90 28.26
N GLU A 5 12.54 -2.56 29.08
CA GLU A 5 11.19 -3.03 28.77
C GLU A 5 10.36 -1.85 28.27
N ASN A 6 9.99 -1.87 27.00
CA ASN A 6 8.94 -0.99 26.48
C ASN A 6 7.61 -1.58 26.95
N GLN A 7 7.14 -1.11 28.10
CA GLN A 7 5.88 -1.55 28.68
C GLN A 7 4.71 -1.01 27.85
N ASN A 8 4.04 -1.93 27.16
CA ASN A 8 2.78 -1.74 26.46
C ASN A 8 1.64 -1.61 27.48
N TYR A 9 1.37 -0.39 27.97
CA TYR A 9 0.38 -0.12 29.03
C TYR A 9 -1.01 0.35 28.53
N ASN A 10 -1.37 0.10 27.27
CA ASN A 10 -2.68 0.53 26.71
C ASN A 10 -3.66 -0.64 26.41
N SER A 11 -3.55 -1.81 27.07
CA SER A 11 -4.35 -2.99 26.65
C SER A 11 -5.56 -3.33 27.51
N LEU A 12 -5.58 -2.97 28.80
CA LEU A 12 -6.63 -3.42 29.73
C LEU A 12 -7.76 -2.38 29.89
N GLU A 13 -7.41 -1.12 30.08
CA GLU A 13 -8.40 -0.03 30.24
C GLU A 13 -9.20 0.22 28.95
N ASP A 14 -8.55 0.08 27.79
CA ASP A 14 -9.20 0.22 26.48
C ASP A 14 -10.12 -0.98 26.17
N LEU A 15 -9.77 -2.16 26.66
CA LEU A 15 -10.59 -3.36 26.53
C LEU A 15 -11.85 -3.28 27.41
N GLU A 16 -11.71 -2.78 28.65
CA GLU A 16 -12.85 -2.53 29.55
C GLU A 16 -13.82 -1.50 28.96
N LYS A 17 -13.33 -0.36 28.47
CA LYS A 17 -14.15 0.65 27.79
C LYS A 17 -14.84 0.09 26.53
N SER A 18 -14.15 -0.74 25.75
CA SER A 18 -14.74 -1.40 24.58
C SER A 18 -15.87 -2.36 24.95
N ASN A 19 -15.72 -3.10 26.06
CA ASN A 19 -16.75 -4.02 26.55
C ASN A 19 -17.98 -3.26 27.07
N GLU A 20 -17.78 -2.18 27.82
CA GLU A 20 -18.87 -1.32 28.30
C GLU A 20 -19.69 -0.72 27.14
N ILE A 21 -19.02 -0.25 26.08
CA ILE A 21 -19.69 0.26 24.86
C ILE A 21 -20.47 -0.85 24.16
N THR A 22 -19.89 -2.05 24.06
CA THR A 22 -20.53 -3.20 23.41
C THR A 22 -21.81 -3.62 24.13
N ASP A 23 -21.76 -3.67 25.47
CA ASP A 23 -22.91 -4.03 26.28
C ASP A 23 -24.01 -2.97 26.24
N ALA A 24 -23.64 -1.68 26.25
CA ALA A 24 -24.58 -0.59 26.08
C ALA A 24 -25.33 -0.67 24.72
N ILE A 25 -24.62 -0.97 23.63
CA ILE A 25 -25.22 -1.12 22.30
C ILE A 25 -26.15 -2.33 22.25
N LYS A 26 -25.74 -3.48 22.80
CA LYS A 26 -26.59 -4.68 22.87
C LYS A 26 -27.90 -4.40 23.61
N SER A 27 -27.84 -3.75 24.77
CA SER A 27 -29.02 -3.39 25.55
C SER A 27 -29.96 -2.43 24.80
N GLN A 28 -29.41 -1.42 24.11
CA GLN A 28 -30.23 -0.50 23.31
C GLN A 28 -30.95 -1.20 22.16
N ILE A 29 -30.26 -2.10 21.44
CA ILE A 29 -30.85 -2.86 20.34
C ILE A 29 -31.93 -3.83 20.85
N LEU A 30 -31.66 -4.55 21.95
CA LEU A 30 -32.62 -5.47 22.54
C LEU A 30 -33.92 -4.76 22.95
N ASN A 31 -33.80 -3.61 23.62
CA ASN A 31 -34.95 -2.79 24.02
C ASN A 31 -35.75 -2.29 22.81
N ALA A 32 -35.08 -1.87 21.73
CA ALA A 32 -35.74 -1.43 20.50
C ALA A 32 -36.50 -2.58 19.81
N VAL A 33 -35.89 -3.76 19.75
CA VAL A 33 -36.50 -4.97 19.17
C VAL A 33 -37.70 -5.44 20.00
N GLU A 34 -37.57 -5.51 21.32
CA GLU A 34 -38.69 -5.87 22.21
C GLU A 34 -39.87 -4.91 22.08
N LYS A 35 -39.61 -3.61 21.95
CA LYS A 35 -40.65 -2.59 21.75
C LYS A 35 -41.42 -2.79 20.45
N GLU A 36 -40.77 -3.19 19.37
CA GLU A 36 -41.44 -3.51 18.10
C GLU A 36 -42.19 -4.85 18.16
N LEU A 37 -41.65 -5.87 18.83
CA LEU A 37 -42.32 -7.16 19.01
C LEU A 37 -43.62 -7.05 19.83
N ARG A 38 -43.66 -6.18 20.85
CA ARG A 38 -44.88 -5.90 21.63
C ARG A 38 -46.02 -5.34 20.79
N LYS A 39 -45.74 -4.73 19.64
CA LYS A 39 -46.78 -4.24 18.71
C LYS A 39 -47.39 -5.34 17.84
N ASN A 40 -46.78 -6.53 17.76
CA ASN A 40 -47.25 -7.64 16.95
C ASN A 40 -47.28 -8.97 17.76
N PRO A 41 -48.39 -9.26 18.47
CA PRO A 41 -48.47 -10.35 19.45
C PRO A 41 -48.42 -11.78 18.87
N ASN A 42 -48.40 -11.94 17.55
CA ASN A 42 -48.34 -13.26 16.89
C ASN A 42 -46.91 -13.70 16.50
N THR A 43 -45.89 -12.94 16.88
CA THR A 43 -44.50 -13.25 16.49
C THR A 43 -43.86 -14.22 17.50
N LYS A 44 -43.79 -15.51 17.13
CA LYS A 44 -43.07 -16.56 17.88
C LYS A 44 -41.57 -16.23 17.94
N SER A 45 -40.95 -16.50 19.10
CA SER A 45 -39.57 -16.13 19.48
C SER A 45 -38.56 -16.08 18.33
N ILE A 46 -37.89 -14.94 18.18
CA ILE A 46 -36.81 -14.73 17.21
C ILE A 46 -35.49 -14.86 17.96
N SER A 47 -34.63 -15.81 17.55
CA SER A 47 -33.22 -15.83 17.95
C SER A 47 -32.45 -14.84 17.08
N LEU A 48 -31.92 -13.77 17.69
CA LEU A 48 -31.16 -12.73 16.98
C LEU A 48 -29.67 -12.92 17.28
N ASP A 49 -28.89 -13.32 16.27
CA ASP A 49 -27.42 -13.41 16.36
C ASP A 49 -26.82 -12.13 15.78
N ILE A 50 -26.41 -11.19 16.64
CA ILE A 50 -25.88 -9.89 16.24
C ILE A 50 -24.34 -9.95 16.21
N LYS A 51 -23.76 -9.96 15.01
CA LYS A 51 -22.33 -9.67 14.83
C LYS A 51 -22.13 -8.16 14.69
N SER A 52 -21.66 -7.49 15.74
CA SER A 52 -21.26 -6.08 15.69
C SER A 52 -19.80 -5.94 15.23
N LEU A 53 -19.57 -5.15 14.18
CA LEU A 53 -18.24 -4.68 13.77
C LEU A 53 -18.08 -3.24 14.26
N ILE A 54 -17.29 -3.04 15.32
CA ILE A 54 -16.98 -1.71 15.85
C ILE A 54 -15.63 -1.28 15.27
N ASN A 55 -15.64 -0.23 14.45
CA ASN A 55 -14.43 0.31 13.83
C ASN A 55 -14.02 1.59 14.57
N VAL A 56 -13.19 1.45 15.61
CA VAL A 56 -12.66 2.58 16.37
C VAL A 56 -11.49 3.19 15.59
N ASN A 57 -11.72 4.34 14.96
CA ASN A 57 -10.66 5.10 14.33
C ASN A 57 -10.15 6.14 15.33
N ASP A 58 -8.88 6.01 15.73
CA ASP A 58 -8.19 7.04 16.49
C ASP A 58 -7.92 8.23 15.54
N ASP A 59 -8.62 9.35 15.76
CA ASP A 59 -8.51 10.59 14.99
C ASP A 59 -7.20 11.36 15.27
N LYS A 60 -6.13 10.66 15.66
CA LYS A 60 -4.77 11.20 15.62
C LYS A 60 -4.53 11.71 14.20
N THR A 61 -4.47 13.03 14.08
CA THR A 61 -4.24 13.80 12.85
C THR A 61 -3.35 13.02 11.90
N LYS A 62 -3.97 12.37 10.91
CA LYS A 62 -3.23 11.61 9.90
C LYS A 62 -2.33 12.60 9.19
N VAL A 63 -1.02 12.55 9.49
CA VAL A 63 -0.01 13.34 8.79
C VAL A 63 -0.12 12.98 7.32
N SER A 64 -0.73 13.86 6.54
CA SER A 64 -0.95 13.63 5.12
C SER A 64 0.30 14.04 4.35
N VAL A 65 0.83 13.11 3.56
CA VAL A 65 1.99 13.37 2.71
C VAL A 65 1.52 14.31 1.59
N LYS A 66 2.08 15.53 1.54
CA LYS A 66 1.73 16.55 0.52
C LYS A 66 2.31 16.25 -0.86
N GLY A 67 3.40 15.49 -0.92
CA GLY A 67 4.11 15.15 -2.15
C GLY A 67 3.80 13.75 -2.68
N ALA A 68 4.13 13.51 -3.94
CA ALA A 68 4.21 12.14 -4.45
C ALA A 68 5.33 11.40 -3.69
N PHE A 69 5.03 10.18 -3.26
CA PHE A 69 6.01 9.31 -2.59
C PHE A 69 5.98 7.92 -3.20
N VAL A 70 7.06 7.19 -2.98
CA VAL A 70 7.25 5.80 -3.40
C VAL A 70 7.58 4.98 -2.16
N LEU A 71 6.98 3.81 -2.05
CA LEU A 71 7.37 2.80 -1.09
C LEU A 71 8.47 1.96 -1.73
N ALA A 72 9.64 1.92 -1.12
CA ALA A 72 10.78 1.17 -1.63
C ALA A 72 11.30 0.20 -0.57
N PHE A 73 11.77 -0.95 -1.01
CA PHE A 73 12.49 -1.89 -0.18
C PHE A 73 13.95 -1.49 -0.15
N VAL A 74 14.38 -0.95 0.98
CA VAL A 74 15.72 -0.32 1.13
C VAL A 74 16.83 -1.31 0.79
N ASP A 75 16.70 -2.58 1.19
CA ASP A 75 17.69 -3.62 0.92
C ASP A 75 17.93 -3.78 -0.59
N ASN A 76 16.87 -4.03 -1.36
CA ASN A 76 17.00 -4.18 -2.81
C ASN A 76 17.39 -2.87 -3.51
N LEU A 77 16.94 -1.71 -3.00
CA LEU A 77 17.26 -0.42 -3.61
C LEU A 77 18.74 -0.06 -3.44
N ALA A 78 19.34 -0.41 -2.30
CA ALA A 78 20.74 -0.14 -1.98
C ALA A 78 21.72 -1.01 -2.80
N GLU A 79 21.31 -2.23 -3.16
CA GLU A 79 22.11 -3.17 -3.94
C GLU A 79 22.07 -2.90 -5.46
N LEU A 80 21.28 -1.93 -5.92
CA LEU A 80 21.23 -1.58 -7.34
C LEU A 80 22.54 -0.92 -7.78
N ASP A 81 23.32 -1.61 -8.61
CA ASP A 81 24.45 -1.01 -9.30
C ASP A 81 23.95 -0.07 -10.41
N LEU A 82 23.82 1.23 -10.13
CA LEU A 82 23.35 2.24 -11.07
C LEU A 82 24.40 3.31 -11.33
N ASN A 83 24.60 3.66 -12.61
CA ASN A 83 25.35 4.87 -12.93
C ASN A 83 24.48 6.14 -12.76
N ASN A 84 25.13 7.31 -12.73
CA ASN A 84 24.45 8.61 -12.54
C ASN A 84 23.31 8.88 -13.52
N SER A 85 23.41 8.44 -14.78
CA SER A 85 22.35 8.66 -15.77
C SER A 85 21.17 7.73 -15.52
N GLU A 86 21.43 6.46 -15.21
CA GLU A 86 20.41 5.48 -14.86
C GLU A 86 19.63 5.90 -13.62
N PHE A 87 20.33 6.34 -12.57
CA PHE A 87 19.71 6.83 -11.35
C PHE A 87 18.79 8.02 -11.62
N ARG A 88 19.26 9.04 -12.37
CA ARG A 88 18.45 10.21 -12.72
C ARG A 88 17.20 9.84 -13.53
N VAL A 89 17.33 8.92 -14.48
CA VAL A 89 16.20 8.42 -15.28
C VAL A 89 15.21 7.65 -14.40
N LEU A 90 15.68 6.76 -13.52
CA LEU A 90 14.85 6.00 -12.60
C LEU A 90 14.09 6.93 -11.65
N MET A 91 14.77 7.88 -11.00
CA MET A 91 14.13 8.87 -10.12
C MET A 91 13.07 9.69 -10.85
N TYR A 92 13.32 10.06 -12.11
CA TYR A 92 12.33 10.77 -12.91
C TYR A 92 11.11 9.89 -13.23
N ILE A 93 11.31 8.62 -13.62
CA ILE A 93 10.23 7.65 -13.81
C ILE A 93 9.37 7.57 -12.54
N LEU A 94 9.98 7.38 -11.38
CA LEU A 94 9.28 7.28 -10.08
C LEU A 94 8.49 8.56 -9.75
N LYS A 95 9.06 9.73 -10.07
CA LYS A 95 8.40 11.03 -9.85
C LYS A 95 7.08 11.14 -10.62
N ILE A 96 7.04 10.71 -11.89
CA ILE A 96 5.89 10.99 -12.77
C ILE A 96 5.01 9.78 -13.08
N MET A 97 5.45 8.55 -12.79
CA MET A 97 4.61 7.37 -12.97
C MET A 97 3.31 7.50 -12.17
N GLU A 98 2.26 6.83 -12.64
CA GLU A 98 1.03 6.74 -11.86
C GLU A 98 1.22 5.88 -10.60
N TYR A 99 0.26 5.96 -9.68
CA TYR A 99 0.15 4.96 -8.60
C TYR A 99 0.18 3.55 -9.19
N GLY A 100 1.02 2.68 -8.63
CA GLY A 100 1.37 1.40 -9.25
C GLY A 100 2.86 1.26 -9.49
N ASN A 101 3.14 0.47 -10.49
CA ASN A 101 4.46 0.25 -11.06
C ASN A 101 4.52 0.56 -12.57
N LEU A 102 3.42 0.98 -13.21
CA LEU A 102 3.37 1.22 -14.65
C LEU A 102 4.17 2.46 -15.06
N VAL A 103 5.07 2.28 -16.03
CA VAL A 103 5.85 3.34 -16.67
C VAL A 103 5.13 3.77 -17.94
N ASN A 104 4.16 4.67 -17.80
CA ASN A 104 3.46 5.28 -18.94
C ASN A 104 4.16 6.59 -19.36
N LEU A 105 5.38 6.48 -19.90
CA LEU A 105 6.23 7.62 -20.21
C LEU A 105 6.98 7.44 -21.53
N SER A 106 6.98 8.48 -22.37
CA SER A 106 7.84 8.50 -23.55
C SER A 106 9.27 8.92 -23.19
N GLN A 107 10.27 8.30 -23.83
CA GLN A 107 11.68 8.68 -23.65
C GLN A 107 11.96 10.12 -24.05
N LYS A 108 11.16 10.71 -24.96
CA LYS A 108 11.28 12.13 -25.35
C LYS A 108 11.04 13.05 -24.14
N ILE A 109 9.98 12.80 -23.37
CA ILE A 109 9.67 13.59 -22.17
C ILE A 109 10.82 13.50 -21.15
N VAL A 110 11.48 12.34 -21.03
CA VAL A 110 12.65 12.17 -20.15
C VAL A 110 13.85 12.98 -20.65
N CYS A 111 14.10 12.99 -21.96
CA CYS A 111 15.19 13.78 -22.55
C CYS A 111 15.01 15.26 -22.23
N ASP A 112 13.81 15.78 -22.49
CA ASP A 112 13.46 17.18 -22.31
C ASP A 112 13.54 17.58 -20.83
N ALA A 113 13.02 16.73 -19.93
CA ALA A 113 13.00 17.02 -18.49
C ALA A 113 14.35 16.91 -17.79
N LEU A 114 15.23 16.01 -18.23
CA LEU A 114 16.55 15.81 -17.61
C LEU A 114 17.68 16.53 -18.37
N SER A 115 17.37 17.18 -19.49
CA SER A 115 18.34 17.76 -20.43
C SER A 115 19.42 16.75 -20.84
N LEU A 116 18.98 15.52 -21.13
CA LEU A 116 19.84 14.41 -21.56
C LEU A 116 19.64 14.11 -23.03
N ASP A 117 20.73 13.72 -23.70
CA ASP A 117 20.67 13.26 -25.09
C ASP A 117 19.81 12.00 -25.24
N LYS A 118 19.08 11.90 -26.35
CA LYS A 118 18.24 10.73 -26.68
C LYS A 118 19.00 9.41 -26.60
N SER A 119 20.27 9.40 -27.02
CA SER A 119 21.12 8.21 -26.96
C SER A 119 21.40 7.77 -25.52
N LYS A 120 21.65 8.71 -24.61
CA LYS A 120 21.89 8.44 -23.18
C LYS A 120 20.63 7.91 -22.50
N VAL A 121 19.48 8.55 -22.73
CA VAL A 121 18.19 8.10 -22.19
C VAL A 121 17.84 6.71 -22.70
N SER A 122 17.96 6.46 -24.00
CA SER A 122 17.67 5.15 -24.59
C SER A 122 18.57 4.05 -24.02
N ARG A 123 19.88 4.34 -23.84
CA ARG A 123 20.83 3.42 -23.19
C ARG A 123 20.45 3.16 -21.73
N ALA A 124 20.06 4.19 -20.98
CA ALA A 124 19.63 4.05 -19.60
C ALA A 124 18.40 3.13 -19.48
N PHE A 125 17.36 3.32 -20.32
CA PHE A 125 16.19 2.42 -20.34
C PHE A 125 16.59 0.96 -20.62
N ARG A 126 17.38 0.72 -21.66
CA ARG A 126 17.86 -0.63 -22.00
C ARG A 126 18.68 -1.26 -20.88
N SER A 127 19.50 -0.47 -20.20
CA SER A 127 20.32 -0.94 -19.08
C SER A 127 19.46 -1.28 -17.87
N LEU A 128 18.50 -0.42 -17.51
CA LEU A 128 17.54 -0.67 -16.43
C LEU A 128 16.68 -1.90 -16.71
N GLU A 129 16.27 -2.12 -17.97
CA GLU A 129 15.60 -3.35 -18.39
C GLU A 129 16.50 -4.58 -18.24
N LYS A 130 17.77 -4.49 -18.66
CA LYS A 130 18.74 -5.59 -18.54
C LYS A 130 19.05 -5.96 -17.09
N LYS A 131 18.95 -4.99 -16.16
CA LYS A 131 19.16 -5.18 -14.71
C LYS A 131 17.89 -5.65 -13.97
N ASP A 132 16.82 -5.98 -14.69
CA ASP A 132 15.49 -6.30 -14.16
C ASP A 132 14.89 -5.22 -13.24
N ILE A 133 15.35 -3.98 -13.35
CA ILE A 133 14.79 -2.84 -12.62
C ILE A 133 13.51 -2.36 -13.32
N LEU A 134 13.52 -2.41 -14.66
CA LEU A 134 12.33 -2.22 -15.48
C LEU A 134 11.94 -3.55 -16.11
N VAL A 135 10.66 -3.91 -16.02
CA VAL A 135 10.10 -5.17 -16.50
C VAL A 135 9.14 -4.88 -17.64
N LYS A 136 9.41 -5.46 -18.82
CA LYS A 136 8.50 -5.35 -19.96
C LYS A 136 7.50 -6.51 -19.95
N LYS A 137 6.21 -6.18 -20.02
CA LYS A 137 5.10 -7.16 -20.05
C LYS A 137 4.00 -6.63 -20.95
N GLU A 138 3.52 -7.47 -21.88
CA GLU A 138 2.38 -7.15 -22.76
C GLU A 138 2.53 -5.82 -23.52
N GLY A 139 3.76 -5.48 -23.92
CA GLY A 139 4.07 -4.22 -24.62
C GLY A 139 4.18 -3.00 -23.70
N HIS A 140 3.83 -3.13 -22.42
CA HIS A 140 4.00 -2.11 -21.40
C HIS A 140 5.28 -2.29 -20.60
N LEU A 141 5.74 -1.21 -19.97
CA LEU A 141 6.94 -1.18 -19.15
C LEU A 141 6.54 -0.89 -17.71
N PHE A 142 7.11 -1.63 -16.77
CA PHE A 142 6.81 -1.53 -15.35
C PHE A 142 8.11 -1.39 -14.56
N VAL A 143 8.06 -0.79 -13.38
CA VAL A 143 9.13 -0.88 -12.39
C VAL A 143 8.98 -2.21 -11.66
N ASN A 144 10.11 -2.87 -11.37
CA ASN A 144 10.10 -4.10 -10.61
C ASN A 144 9.58 -3.85 -9.18
N SER A 145 8.51 -4.55 -8.83
CA SER A 145 7.81 -4.35 -7.56
C SER A 145 8.66 -4.77 -6.35
N ASN A 146 9.63 -5.68 -6.55
CA ASN A 146 10.59 -6.05 -5.49
C ASN A 146 11.52 -4.89 -5.12
N ILE A 147 11.62 -3.83 -5.93
CA ILE A 147 12.39 -2.64 -5.63
C ILE A 147 11.48 -1.60 -4.97
N CYS A 148 10.38 -1.24 -5.66
CA CYS A 148 9.48 -0.20 -5.17
C CYS A 148 8.12 -0.21 -5.86
N CYS A 149 7.15 0.47 -5.23
CA CYS A 149 5.86 0.79 -5.81
C CYS A 149 5.40 2.20 -5.39
N LYS A 150 4.61 2.86 -6.25
CA LYS A 150 4.09 4.19 -5.96
C LYS A 150 2.71 4.12 -5.32
N GLY A 151 2.55 4.76 -4.16
CA GLY A 151 1.29 4.92 -3.44
C GLY A 151 0.94 3.82 -2.46
N LEU A 152 -0.29 3.89 -1.95
CA LEU A 152 -0.82 2.98 -0.94
C LEU A 152 -1.69 1.90 -1.58
N ALA A 153 -1.50 0.64 -1.17
CA ALA A 153 -2.19 -0.52 -1.73
C ALA A 153 -3.73 -0.40 -1.73
N HIS A 154 -4.32 0.21 -0.70
CA HIS A 154 -5.77 0.39 -0.60
C HIS A 154 -6.37 1.40 -1.58
N LYS A 155 -5.53 2.21 -2.26
CA LYS A 155 -5.96 3.16 -3.30
C LYS A 155 -5.78 2.59 -4.73
N MET A 156 -5.41 1.32 -4.85
CA MET A 156 -5.10 0.70 -6.14
C MET A 156 -6.29 -0.09 -6.68
N THR A 157 -6.46 -0.09 -8.00
CA THR A 157 -7.39 -0.99 -8.69
C THR A 157 -6.88 -2.43 -8.64
N GLN A 158 -7.74 -3.40 -8.92
CA GLN A 158 -7.33 -4.81 -8.98
C GLN A 158 -6.23 -5.04 -10.02
N GLU A 159 -6.40 -4.48 -11.21
CA GLU A 159 -5.39 -4.54 -12.29
C GLU A 159 -4.01 -4.04 -11.84
N LYS A 160 -3.96 -2.91 -11.12
CA LYS A 160 -2.69 -2.37 -10.60
C LYS A 160 -2.05 -3.30 -9.57
N ARG A 161 -2.85 -4.02 -8.76
CA ARG A 161 -2.33 -5.04 -7.84
C ARG A 161 -1.79 -6.25 -8.60
N ASP A 162 -2.48 -6.70 -9.63
CA ASP A 162 -2.05 -7.85 -10.44
C ASP A 162 -0.75 -7.55 -11.19
N ASN A 163 -0.59 -6.31 -11.67
CA ASN A 163 0.64 -5.81 -12.26
C ASN A 163 1.79 -5.74 -11.23
N LEU A 164 1.51 -5.35 -9.98
CA LEU A 164 2.54 -5.39 -8.94
C LEU A 164 3.03 -6.82 -8.67
N ILE A 165 2.13 -7.81 -8.65
CA ILE A 165 2.48 -9.21 -8.40
C ILE A 165 3.25 -9.79 -9.59
N SER A 166 2.74 -9.59 -10.80
CA SER A 166 3.28 -10.21 -12.02
C SER A 166 4.59 -9.57 -12.52
N CYS A 167 4.92 -8.36 -12.09
CA CYS A 167 6.18 -7.68 -12.43
C CYS A 167 7.24 -7.79 -11.33
N ARG A 168 7.18 -8.83 -10.50
CA ARG A 168 8.27 -9.19 -9.58
C ARG A 168 9.31 -9.98 -10.36
N LYS A 169 10.56 -9.51 -10.35
CA LYS A 169 11.71 -10.24 -10.89
C LYS A 169 12.80 -10.31 -9.83
N GLU A 170 13.43 -11.47 -9.77
CA GLU A 170 14.56 -11.74 -8.89
C GLU A 170 15.80 -11.95 -9.73
N ASN A 171 16.93 -11.50 -9.20
CA ASN A 171 18.25 -11.76 -9.76
C ASN A 171 19.28 -11.68 -8.63
N ASP A 172 20.57 -11.71 -8.98
CA ASP A 172 21.67 -11.72 -8.00
C ASP A 172 21.63 -10.52 -7.03
N THR A 173 21.05 -9.39 -7.45
CA THR A 173 20.95 -8.15 -6.65
C THR A 173 19.56 -7.84 -6.12
N ILE A 174 18.51 -8.45 -6.69
CA ILE A 174 17.10 -8.17 -6.35
C ILE A 174 16.47 -9.44 -5.78
N LYS A 175 16.13 -9.40 -4.49
CA LYS A 175 15.46 -10.50 -3.76
C LYS A 175 13.94 -10.37 -3.80
N ASN A 176 13.20 -11.46 -3.64
CA ASN A 176 11.76 -11.35 -3.38
C ASN A 176 11.49 -10.65 -2.04
N MET A 177 10.69 -9.59 -2.07
CA MET A 177 10.35 -8.78 -0.89
C MET A 177 8.94 -9.02 -0.35
N TYR A 178 8.17 -9.88 -1.01
CA TYR A 178 6.79 -10.16 -0.65
C TYR A 178 6.65 -11.60 -0.15
N GLN A 179 5.84 -11.76 0.89
CA GLN A 179 5.41 -13.06 1.42
C GLN A 179 4.24 -13.64 0.61
#